data_AF-A0A939HWV6-F1
#
_entry.id   AF-A0A939HWV6-F1
#
_cell.length_a   1.000
_cell.length_b   1.000
_cell.length_c   1.000
_cell.angle_alpha   90.00
_cell.angle_beta   90.00
_cell.angle_gamma   90.00
#
_symmetry.space_group_name_H-M   'P 1'
#
loop_
_entity.id
_entity.type
_entity.pdbx_description
1 polymer ?
#
loop_
_entity_poly.entity_id
_entity_poly.type
_entity_poly.pdbx_seq_one_letter_code
_entity_poly.pdbx_strand_id
1 'polypeptide(L)'
;MLHVRVAISSITSFLDFVQLILSNYLSQGNGNFTRSRLPESFALKGDFTNLYIGDFNGDGQSDILRQEKGSWDDDAIGTAHVLLSEGNGNFTRSTLPESFFLKGDLTNLYVEDLDGDGKDEILVQKKSPQGKRSRTSRVLSSNDGENFTEYLLPSAPQVNGQSGQLYIADYNGNGQNDDILVQRSGFDQALRYSVILGSNDHLQGGAGNDTLSGGKGSDGLYGHGGNDSLLGDSGNDTLKGQDGDDLLSGGKGHDRLYGNEGSDTFVLAQGMGKDTIDDFSDGTDFIQLGGGLSFADLEIAPQRNSTFIKVAASGEVLATLSGIYNLDAPDFV
;
A
#
# COMPACT_ATOMS: atom_id res chain seq x y z
N MET A 1 -4.54 24.80 5.85
CA MET A 1 -3.19 25.23 6.26
C MET A 1 -3.17 25.62 7.75
N LEU A 2 -3.19 24.61 8.63
CA LEU A 2 -2.81 24.74 10.03
C LEU A 2 -1.44 24.05 10.12
N HIS A 3 -0.37 24.81 10.34
CA HIS A 3 0.87 24.23 10.83
C HIS A 3 0.53 23.49 12.13
N VAL A 4 0.88 22.22 12.26
CA VAL A 4 0.66 21.47 13.51
C VAL A 4 1.53 22.10 14.60
N ARG A 5 0.95 23.10 15.27
CA ARG A 5 1.11 23.29 16.70
C ARG A 5 0.20 22.24 17.31
N VAL A 6 0.84 21.23 17.90
CA VAL A 6 0.18 20.16 18.65
C VAL A 6 -0.78 20.77 19.66
N ALA A 7 -2.09 20.61 19.42
CA ALA A 7 -3.14 20.87 20.39
C ALA A 7 -3.66 19.50 20.85
N ILE A 8 -2.99 18.93 21.86
CA ILE A 8 -3.51 17.77 22.59
C ILE A 8 -4.27 18.33 23.79
N SER A 9 -5.56 18.02 23.85
CA SER A 9 -6.43 18.38 24.95
C SER A 9 -5.93 17.71 26.24
N SER A 10 -5.60 18.56 27.21
CA SER A 10 -5.10 18.25 28.56
C SER A 10 -3.61 17.91 28.70
N ILE A 11 -2.75 18.84 28.28
CA ILE A 11 -1.41 19.03 28.88
C ILE A 11 -1.35 20.46 29.40
N THR A 12 -1.08 20.63 30.70
CA THR A 12 -1.31 21.89 31.43
C THR A 12 -0.28 22.99 31.20
N SER A 13 0.82 22.75 30.47
CA SER A 13 1.67 23.83 29.99
C SER A 13 2.60 23.43 28.83
N PHE A 14 2.89 24.38 27.94
CA PHE A 14 3.86 24.28 26.83
C PHE A 14 5.31 24.07 27.32
N LEU A 15 5.60 24.34 28.60
CA LEU A 15 6.92 24.19 29.20
C LEU A 15 7.26 22.73 29.54
N ASP A 16 6.24 21.92 29.84
CA ASP A 16 6.38 20.49 30.15
C ASP A 16 6.70 19.65 28.90
N PHE A 17 6.19 20.08 27.73
CA PHE A 17 6.48 19.46 26.43
C PHE A 17 7.94 19.68 25.99
N VAL A 18 8.52 20.84 26.29
CA VAL A 18 9.91 21.16 25.94
C VAL A 18 10.91 20.39 26.82
N GLN A 19 10.55 20.03 28.07
CA GLN A 19 11.39 19.16 28.91
C GLN A 19 11.31 17.66 28.55
N LEU A 20 10.24 17.23 27.89
CA LEU A 20 10.03 15.85 27.43
C LEU A 20 11.05 15.44 26.35
N ILE A 21 11.51 16.40 25.52
CA ILE A 21 12.43 16.14 24.39
C ILE A 21 13.92 16.12 24.83
N LEU A 22 14.26 16.71 25.98
CA LEU A 22 15.65 16.78 26.46
C LEU A 22 15.99 15.74 27.54
N SER A 23 14.99 15.04 28.06
CA SER A 23 15.17 13.97 29.03
C SER A 23 14.13 12.89 28.79
N ASN A 24 14.55 11.79 28.16
CA ASN A 24 13.72 10.63 27.82
C ASN A 24 12.90 10.15 29.02
N TYR A 25 11.59 10.39 29.01
CA TYR A 25 10.64 9.98 30.04
C TYR A 25 9.51 9.16 29.40
N LEU A 26 9.26 7.96 29.89
CA LEU A 26 8.12 7.12 29.52
C LEU A 26 6.94 7.43 30.42
N SER A 27 5.77 7.64 29.82
CA SER A 27 4.49 7.75 30.55
C SER A 27 4.08 6.38 31.10
N GLN A 28 3.59 6.34 32.34
CA GLN A 28 3.00 5.15 32.96
C GLN A 28 1.48 5.08 32.78
N GLY A 29 0.88 5.97 31.99
CA GLY A 29 -0.58 6.03 31.78
C GLY A 29 -1.38 6.52 32.99
N ASN A 30 -0.73 6.81 34.11
CA ASN A 30 -1.32 7.30 35.36
C ASN A 30 -0.88 8.76 35.68
N GLY A 31 -0.32 9.45 34.69
CA GLY A 31 0.24 10.80 34.86
C GLY A 31 1.67 10.85 35.42
N ASN A 32 2.26 9.70 35.78
CA ASN A 32 3.67 9.62 36.18
C ASN A 32 4.58 9.27 35.01
N PHE A 33 5.83 9.70 35.12
CA PHE A 33 6.86 9.53 34.11
C PHE A 33 8.12 8.88 34.70
N THR A 34 8.67 7.89 34.00
CA THR A 34 9.94 7.25 34.37
C THR A 34 11.01 7.52 33.36
N ARG A 35 12.21 7.90 33.84
CA ARG A 35 13.34 8.18 32.96
C ARG A 35 13.80 6.90 32.26
N SER A 36 13.80 6.91 30.94
CA SER A 36 14.41 5.86 30.12
C SER A 36 15.76 6.35 29.58
N ARG A 37 16.67 5.44 29.21
CA ARG A 37 17.86 5.79 28.43
C ARG A 37 17.66 5.28 27.02
N LEU A 38 17.60 6.18 26.05
CA LEU A 38 17.67 5.78 24.65
C LEU A 38 19.05 5.17 24.38
N PRO A 39 19.15 4.15 23.51
CA PRO A 39 20.42 3.53 23.14
C PRO A 39 21.43 4.56 22.63
N GLU A 40 22.74 4.34 22.85
CA GLU A 40 23.79 5.28 22.36
C GLU A 40 23.78 5.44 20.82
N SER A 41 23.24 4.46 20.10
CA SER A 41 22.99 4.53 18.66
C SER A 41 21.88 5.52 18.25
N PHE A 42 21.14 6.09 19.22
CA PHE A 42 20.04 7.02 19.03
C PHE A 42 20.41 8.45 19.47
N ALA A 43 21.52 8.97 18.95
CA ALA A 43 21.90 10.35 19.18
C ALA A 43 20.97 11.31 18.40
N LEU A 44 20.19 12.11 19.12
CA LEU A 44 19.47 13.26 18.57
C LEU A 44 20.47 14.42 18.41
N LYS A 45 20.67 14.90 17.18
CA LYS A 45 21.58 16.01 16.88
C LYS A 45 20.86 17.36 16.97
N GLY A 46 19.97 17.52 17.95
CA GLY A 46 19.15 18.74 18.11
C GLY A 46 18.40 19.11 16.83
N ASP A 47 18.56 20.35 16.38
CA ASP A 47 17.91 20.92 15.19
C ASP A 47 18.25 20.20 13.86
N PHE A 48 19.19 19.26 13.88
CA PHE A 48 19.57 18.44 12.73
C PHE A 48 18.84 17.08 12.69
N THR A 49 17.72 16.91 13.40
CA THR A 49 16.94 15.67 13.40
C THR A 49 15.44 15.95 13.34
N ASN A 50 14.76 15.39 12.34
CA ASN A 50 13.30 15.30 12.32
C ASN A 50 12.87 14.00 12.99
N LEU A 51 11.78 14.07 13.75
CA LEU A 51 11.14 12.92 14.39
C LEU A 51 9.68 12.88 13.96
N TYR A 52 9.23 11.68 13.59
CA TYR A 52 7.84 11.36 13.31
C TYR A 52 7.44 10.19 14.19
N ILE A 53 6.19 10.19 14.60
CA ILE A 53 5.60 9.17 15.47
C ILE A 53 4.48 8.51 14.68
N GLY A 54 4.42 7.19 14.74
CA GLY A 54 3.36 6.37 14.17
C GLY A 54 3.42 4.95 14.72
N ASP A 55 2.43 4.11 14.48
CA ASP A 55 2.42 2.67 14.77
C ASP A 55 2.77 1.92 13.50
N PHE A 56 4.06 1.76 13.19
CA PHE A 56 4.46 1.25 11.87
C PHE A 56 4.35 -0.27 11.75
N ASN A 57 4.33 -0.99 12.88
CA ASN A 57 4.20 -2.45 12.92
C ASN A 57 2.78 -2.93 13.27
N GLY A 58 1.89 -2.03 13.70
CA GLY A 58 0.48 -2.31 13.99
C GLY A 58 0.29 -3.01 15.33
N ASP A 59 1.22 -2.84 16.28
CA ASP A 59 1.15 -3.47 17.59
C ASP A 59 0.41 -2.64 18.64
N GLY A 60 -0.12 -1.48 18.23
CA GLY A 60 -0.85 -0.52 19.05
C GLY A 60 0.06 0.45 19.80
N GLN A 61 1.38 0.40 19.59
CA GLN A 61 2.35 1.24 20.28
C GLN A 61 2.97 2.26 19.33
N SER A 62 3.24 3.44 19.87
CA SER A 62 3.90 4.48 19.09
C SER A 62 5.38 4.18 18.90
N ASP A 63 5.77 4.04 17.64
CA ASP A 63 7.12 3.92 17.11
C ASP A 63 7.70 5.28 16.70
N ILE A 64 8.97 5.28 16.29
CA ILE A 64 9.69 6.50 15.93
C ILE A 64 10.35 6.34 14.56
N LEU A 65 9.98 7.19 13.61
CA LEU A 65 10.78 7.46 12.42
C LEU A 65 11.70 8.65 12.71
N ARG A 66 12.99 8.38 12.73
CA ARG A 66 14.04 9.39 12.87
C ARG A 66 14.69 9.66 11.52
N GLN A 67 14.83 10.93 11.14
CA GLN A 67 15.52 11.36 9.93
C GLN A 67 16.56 12.44 10.27
N GLU A 68 17.82 12.28 9.84
CA GLU A 68 18.78 13.41 9.94
C GLU A 68 18.47 14.49 8.90
N LYS A 69 18.56 15.74 9.34
CA LYS A 69 18.42 16.92 8.52
C LYS A 69 19.80 17.38 8.09
N GLY A 70 20.15 17.05 6.85
CA GLY A 70 21.37 17.52 6.20
C GLY A 70 21.38 19.02 5.97
N SER A 71 22.58 19.60 5.88
CA SER A 71 22.72 21.04 5.61
C SER A 71 22.39 21.38 4.16
N TRP A 72 22.99 20.74 3.13
CA TRP A 72 22.71 21.02 1.70
C TRP A 72 23.11 19.81 0.83
N ASP A 73 22.27 19.47 -0.15
CA ASP A 73 22.35 18.54 -1.33
C ASP A 73 23.23 17.26 -1.36
N ASP A 74 24.24 17.09 -0.52
CA ASP A 74 25.23 15.98 -0.55
C ASP A 74 25.20 15.06 0.69
N ASP A 75 24.09 15.03 1.44
CA ASP A 75 23.90 14.02 2.48
C ASP A 75 23.65 12.64 1.85
N ALA A 76 24.75 11.89 1.75
CA ALA A 76 24.80 10.54 1.26
C ALA A 76 24.26 9.56 2.33
N ILE A 77 23.12 8.94 2.00
CA ILE A 77 22.84 7.51 2.19
C ILE A 77 22.77 7.05 3.67
N GLY A 78 21.55 6.88 4.20
CA GLY A 78 21.30 5.96 5.32
C GLY A 78 20.94 6.56 6.69
N THR A 79 20.51 7.81 6.78
CA THR A 79 20.29 8.47 8.09
C THR A 79 18.85 8.42 8.62
N ALA A 80 17.92 7.83 7.84
CA ALA A 80 16.55 7.60 8.27
C ALA A 80 16.38 6.16 8.80
N HIS A 81 15.79 6.02 9.97
CA HIS A 81 15.52 4.75 10.62
C HIS A 81 14.12 4.76 11.22
N VAL A 82 13.41 3.65 11.05
CA VAL A 82 12.24 3.34 11.86
C VAL A 82 12.70 2.56 13.08
N LEU A 83 12.20 2.95 14.24
CA LEU A 83 12.47 2.33 15.51
C LEU A 83 11.15 1.85 16.10
N LEU A 84 11.00 0.54 16.19
CA LEU A 84 9.80 -0.10 16.70
C LEU A 84 9.89 -0.16 18.22
N SER A 85 8.88 0.34 18.90
CA SER A 85 8.80 0.43 20.36
C SER A 85 8.35 -0.91 20.95
N GLU A 86 9.06 -1.40 21.96
CA GLU A 86 8.62 -2.60 22.70
C GLU A 86 7.70 -2.24 23.89
N GLY A 87 7.27 -0.97 24.04
CA GLY A 87 6.41 -0.49 25.14
C GLY A 87 7.07 -0.39 26.51
N ASN A 88 8.25 -0.96 26.64
CA ASN A 88 9.04 -1.01 27.86
C ASN A 88 10.19 0.03 27.85
N GLY A 89 10.28 0.85 26.80
CA GLY A 89 11.34 1.84 26.59
C GLY A 89 12.53 1.36 25.78
N ASN A 90 12.54 0.10 25.36
CA ASN A 90 13.45 -0.42 24.37
C ASN A 90 12.87 -0.21 22.97
N PHE A 91 13.77 -0.20 22.00
CA PHE A 91 13.44 -0.06 20.59
C PHE A 91 14.28 -1.03 19.77
N THR A 92 13.66 -1.65 18.77
CA THR A 92 14.36 -2.39 17.71
C THR A 92 14.43 -1.54 16.45
N ARG A 93 15.49 -1.73 15.65
CA ARG A 93 15.68 -0.93 14.43
C ARG A 93 15.17 -1.71 13.22
N SER A 94 14.28 -1.07 12.47
CA SER A 94 13.85 -1.51 11.15
C SER A 94 14.69 -0.86 10.04
N THR A 95 14.90 -1.61 8.97
CA THR A 95 15.61 -1.17 7.76
C THR A 95 14.65 -0.64 6.70
N LEU A 96 14.92 0.57 6.21
CA LEU A 96 14.25 1.14 5.04
C LEU A 96 14.95 0.69 3.74
N PRO A 97 14.22 0.55 2.61
CA PRO A 97 14.80 0.20 1.31
C PRO A 97 15.92 1.14 0.88
N GLU A 98 16.97 0.61 0.21
CA GLU A 98 18.09 1.43 -0.27
C GLU A 98 17.68 2.48 -1.32
N SER A 99 16.57 2.24 -2.06
CA SER A 99 15.99 3.20 -3.01
C SER A 99 15.38 4.44 -2.33
N PHE A 100 15.18 4.38 -1.01
CA PHE A 100 14.38 5.31 -0.26
C PHE A 100 15.20 6.44 0.36
N PHE A 101 15.58 7.40 -0.49
CA PHE A 101 16.36 8.58 -0.07
C PHE A 101 15.47 9.69 0.50
N LEU A 102 15.55 9.88 1.82
CA LEU A 102 14.97 11.00 2.55
C LEU A 102 15.98 12.16 2.68
N LYS A 103 16.02 13.06 1.70
CA LYS A 103 16.92 14.23 1.73
C LYS A 103 16.36 15.31 2.68
N GLY A 104 16.63 15.18 3.99
CA GLY A 104 16.36 16.17 5.04
C GLY A 104 15.18 17.12 4.76
N ASP A 105 15.48 18.43 4.73
CA ASP A 105 14.51 19.53 4.49
C ASP A 105 13.87 19.53 3.09
N LEU A 106 14.46 18.80 2.14
CA LEU A 106 13.93 18.60 0.80
C LEU A 106 12.86 17.49 0.76
N THR A 107 12.32 17.07 1.89
CA THR A 107 11.24 16.08 1.94
C THR A 107 10.15 16.54 2.90
N ASN A 108 8.89 16.45 2.49
CA ASN A 108 7.78 16.42 3.44
C ASN A 108 7.40 14.96 3.68
N LEU A 109 7.16 14.61 4.94
CA LEU A 109 6.70 13.30 5.36
C LEU A 109 5.36 13.43 6.04
N TYR A 110 4.49 12.48 5.73
CA TYR A 110 3.20 12.29 6.35
C TYR A 110 3.19 10.84 6.85
N VAL A 111 2.77 10.65 8.09
CA VAL A 111 2.69 9.35 8.76
C VAL A 111 1.25 9.21 9.24
N GLU A 112 0.50 8.33 8.60
CA GLU A 112 -0.91 8.06 8.85
C GLU A 112 -1.22 6.65 8.35
N ASP A 113 -2.22 6.00 8.93
CA ASP A 113 -2.85 4.77 8.44
C ASP A 113 -3.64 5.08 7.16
N LEU A 114 -2.96 4.94 6.01
CA LEU A 114 -3.50 5.32 4.70
C LEU A 114 -4.37 4.22 4.12
N ASP A 115 -4.18 2.97 4.56
CA ASP A 115 -4.93 1.80 4.09
C ASP A 115 -5.99 1.29 5.08
N GLY A 116 -6.00 1.80 6.31
CA GLY A 116 -6.92 1.36 7.34
C GLY A 116 -6.58 -0.01 7.92
N ASP A 117 -5.37 -0.54 7.68
CA ASP A 117 -4.91 -1.83 8.22
C ASP A 117 -4.44 -1.74 9.68
N GLY A 118 -4.42 -0.51 10.24
CA GLY A 118 -4.01 -0.21 11.60
C GLY A 118 -2.51 0.04 11.74
N LYS A 119 -1.75 0.00 10.65
CA LYS A 119 -0.35 0.42 10.60
C LYS A 119 -0.24 1.76 9.91
N ASP A 120 0.67 2.60 10.39
CA ASP A 120 0.92 3.88 9.73
C ASP A 120 1.85 3.72 8.51
N GLU A 121 1.43 4.21 7.36
CA GLU A 121 2.26 4.39 6.16
C GLU A 121 3.05 5.69 6.21
N ILE A 122 4.18 5.70 5.50
CA ILE A 122 4.98 6.90 5.28
C ILE A 122 4.75 7.41 3.85
N LEU A 123 3.97 8.48 3.70
CA LEU A 123 3.88 9.22 2.44
C LEU A 123 4.96 10.30 2.37
N VAL A 124 5.64 10.33 1.23
CA VAL A 124 6.90 11.03 1.04
C VAL A 124 6.78 11.93 -0.15
N GLN A 125 6.84 13.23 0.06
CA GLN A 125 6.86 14.22 -1.00
C GLN A 125 8.26 14.82 -1.11
N LYS A 126 8.99 14.47 -2.18
CA LYS A 126 10.30 15.09 -2.46
C LYS A 126 10.13 16.52 -2.98
N LYS A 127 10.81 17.47 -2.37
CA LYS A 127 10.99 18.84 -2.84
C LYS A 127 12.20 18.89 -3.77
N SER A 128 12.04 19.47 -4.96
CA SER A 128 13.20 19.77 -5.81
C SER A 128 13.96 21.00 -5.29
N PRO A 129 15.30 21.04 -5.43
CA PRO A 129 16.08 22.27 -5.31
C PRO A 129 15.59 23.34 -6.29
N GLN A 130 15.80 24.61 -5.94
CA GLN A 130 15.28 25.78 -6.66
C GLN A 130 15.50 25.67 -8.18
N GLY A 131 14.39 25.60 -8.95
CA GLY A 131 14.40 25.71 -10.41
C GLY A 131 14.12 24.44 -11.22
N LYS A 132 14.04 23.24 -10.61
CA LYS A 132 13.66 22.01 -11.34
C LYS A 132 12.24 21.55 -11.00
N ARG A 133 11.49 21.12 -12.02
CA ARG A 133 10.11 20.63 -11.92
C ARG A 133 10.08 19.10 -11.89
N SER A 134 10.38 18.50 -10.74
CA SER A 134 9.88 17.16 -10.46
C SER A 134 9.83 16.97 -8.94
N ARG A 135 8.62 16.76 -8.42
CA ARG A 135 8.37 16.35 -7.05
C ARG A 135 7.70 15.00 -7.17
N THR A 136 8.39 13.92 -6.80
CA THR A 136 7.82 12.58 -6.79
C THR A 136 7.22 12.31 -5.41
N SER A 137 5.99 11.79 -5.40
CA SER A 137 5.35 11.28 -4.20
C SER A 137 5.51 9.76 -4.16
N ARG A 138 5.94 9.21 -3.03
CA ARG A 138 6.17 7.77 -2.80
C ARG A 138 5.51 7.39 -1.48
N VAL A 139 4.91 6.21 -1.39
CA VAL A 139 4.38 5.65 -0.13
C VAL A 139 5.25 4.48 0.29
N LEU A 140 5.44 4.31 1.60
CA LEU A 140 6.04 3.12 2.17
C LEU A 140 5.09 2.54 3.19
N SER A 141 4.85 1.24 3.08
CA SER A 141 4.09 0.45 4.05
C SER A 141 4.97 -0.70 4.54
N SER A 142 4.76 -1.16 5.77
CA SER A 142 5.42 -2.34 6.31
C SER A 142 4.56 -3.59 6.13
N ASN A 143 4.90 -4.40 5.13
CA ASN A 143 4.12 -5.58 4.77
C ASN A 143 4.17 -6.68 5.84
N ASP A 144 5.29 -6.82 6.55
CA ASP A 144 5.52 -7.83 7.60
C ASP A 144 5.69 -7.23 9.02
N GLY A 145 5.48 -5.92 9.16
CA GLY A 145 5.69 -5.18 10.42
C GLY A 145 7.15 -4.86 10.75
N GLU A 146 8.12 -5.32 9.95
CA GLU A 146 9.54 -5.06 10.18
C GLU A 146 10.25 -4.46 8.96
N ASN A 147 9.84 -4.80 7.74
CA ASN A 147 10.44 -4.38 6.48
C ASN A 147 9.45 -3.52 5.71
N PHE A 148 9.95 -2.41 5.17
CA PHE A 148 9.14 -1.48 4.39
C PHE A 148 9.28 -1.75 2.90
N THR A 149 8.16 -1.72 2.18
CA THR A 149 8.11 -1.80 0.72
C THR A 149 7.69 -0.46 0.14
N GLU A 150 8.27 -0.08 -1.00
CA GLU A 150 7.96 1.19 -1.66
C GLU A 150 6.86 1.01 -2.72
N TYR A 151 5.81 1.83 -2.64
CA TYR A 151 4.72 1.91 -3.62
C TYR A 151 4.74 3.28 -4.33
N LEU A 152 4.62 3.24 -5.67
CA LEU A 152 4.48 4.45 -6.47
C LEU A 152 3.01 4.85 -6.52
N LEU A 153 2.71 6.09 -6.13
CA LEU A 153 1.37 6.64 -6.32
C LEU A 153 1.05 6.77 -7.82
N PRO A 154 -0.22 6.56 -8.23
CA PRO A 154 -0.67 6.82 -9.59
C PRO A 154 -0.32 8.23 -10.06
N SER A 155 -0.25 8.46 -11.37
CA SER A 155 0.21 9.74 -11.95
C SER A 155 -0.66 10.95 -11.54
N ALA A 156 -1.92 10.74 -11.18
CA ALA A 156 -2.88 11.78 -10.81
C ALA A 156 -2.59 12.49 -9.47
N PRO A 157 -2.35 11.78 -8.33
CA PRO A 157 -1.91 12.38 -7.08
C PRO A 157 -0.44 12.84 -7.07
N GLN A 158 0.37 12.48 -8.08
CA GLN A 158 1.74 12.98 -8.19
C GLN A 158 1.73 14.51 -8.44
N VAL A 159 2.22 15.28 -7.46
CA VAL A 159 2.28 16.75 -7.55
C VAL A 159 3.51 17.18 -8.36
N ASN A 160 3.50 16.90 -9.66
CA ASN A 160 4.60 17.26 -10.54
C ASN A 160 4.63 18.79 -10.83
N GLY A 161 5.51 19.50 -10.12
CA GLY A 161 6.11 20.73 -10.67
C GLY A 161 5.48 22.08 -10.30
N GLN A 162 4.53 22.17 -9.37
CA GLN A 162 4.12 23.45 -8.77
C GLN A 162 3.98 23.32 -7.25
N SER A 163 4.27 24.41 -6.52
CA SER A 163 4.26 24.49 -5.06
C SER A 163 2.90 24.12 -4.45
N GLY A 164 2.63 22.83 -4.37
CA GLY A 164 1.43 22.28 -3.77
C GLY A 164 1.72 21.63 -2.43
N GLN A 165 0.81 21.82 -1.49
CA GLN A 165 0.78 21.09 -0.22
C GLN A 165 -0.17 19.91 -0.35
N LEU A 166 0.21 18.77 0.23
CA LEU A 166 -0.67 17.63 0.43
C LEU A 166 -1.29 17.74 1.82
N TYR A 167 -2.58 17.44 1.90
CA TYR A 167 -3.26 17.17 3.16
C TYR A 167 -3.87 15.78 3.02
N ILE A 168 -3.70 14.98 4.06
CA ILE A 168 -4.24 13.62 4.16
C ILE A 168 -5.26 13.66 5.29
N ALA A 169 -6.45 13.15 5.03
CA ALA A 169 -7.51 13.01 6.02
C ALA A 169 -8.61 12.12 5.43
N ASP A 170 -9.54 11.69 6.28
CA ASP A 170 -10.84 11.17 5.86
C ASP A 170 -11.76 12.31 5.36
N TYR A 171 -11.69 12.64 4.06
CA TYR A 171 -12.56 13.65 3.45
C TYR A 171 -13.90 13.10 2.96
N ASN A 172 -14.01 11.79 2.79
CA ASN A 172 -15.17 11.07 2.28
C ASN A 172 -16.07 10.50 3.41
N GLY A 173 -15.56 10.41 4.63
CA GLY A 173 -16.24 9.96 5.85
C GLY A 173 -16.23 8.44 6.08
N ASN A 174 -15.34 7.69 5.43
CA ASN A 174 -15.23 6.22 5.55
C ASN A 174 -14.49 5.76 6.81
N GLY A 175 -13.88 6.69 7.56
CA GLY A 175 -13.06 6.40 8.74
C GLY A 175 -11.60 6.09 8.45
N GLN A 176 -11.15 6.19 7.20
CA GLN A 176 -9.77 5.98 6.77
C GLN A 176 -9.15 7.30 6.33
N ASN A 177 -7.89 7.54 6.69
CA ASN A 177 -7.17 8.74 6.27
C ASN A 177 -6.54 8.55 4.88
N ASP A 178 -7.33 8.13 3.90
CA ASP A 178 -6.87 7.76 2.54
C ASP A 178 -7.05 8.89 1.51
N ASP A 179 -7.81 9.94 1.83
CA ASP A 179 -8.03 11.05 0.89
C ASP A 179 -6.89 12.09 0.93
N ILE A 180 -6.24 12.25 -0.22
CA ILE A 180 -5.27 13.31 -0.48
C ILE A 180 -5.96 14.54 -1.10
N LEU A 181 -5.97 15.64 -0.36
CA LEU A 181 -6.24 16.97 -0.87
C LEU A 181 -4.94 17.65 -1.33
N VAL A 182 -4.86 17.94 -2.62
CA VAL A 182 -3.76 18.66 -3.24
C VAL A 182 -4.14 20.13 -3.41
N GLN A 183 -3.55 21.00 -2.58
CA GLN A 183 -3.68 22.45 -2.75
C GLN A 183 -2.55 22.96 -3.65
N ARG A 184 -2.84 23.34 -4.90
CA ARG A 184 -1.85 23.88 -5.85
C ARG A 184 -1.88 25.41 -5.86
N SER A 185 -0.74 26.06 -5.67
CA SER A 185 -0.63 27.53 -5.78
C SER A 185 -0.96 28.00 -7.20
N GLY A 186 -1.93 28.92 -7.35
CA GLY A 186 -2.36 29.47 -8.64
C GLY A 186 -3.61 28.82 -9.24
N PHE A 187 -4.22 27.86 -8.55
CA PHE A 187 -5.53 27.31 -8.89
C PHE A 187 -6.56 27.74 -7.83
N ASP A 188 -7.75 28.16 -8.26
CA ASP A 188 -8.85 28.60 -7.37
C ASP A 188 -9.56 27.42 -6.65
N GLN A 189 -9.17 26.18 -6.95
CA GLN A 189 -9.75 24.98 -6.36
C GLN A 189 -8.65 23.97 -6.01
N ALA A 190 -8.80 23.30 -4.87
CA ALA A 190 -7.97 22.17 -4.49
C ALA A 190 -8.53 20.89 -5.12
N LEU A 191 -7.63 20.02 -5.59
CA LEU A 191 -8.00 18.73 -6.18
C LEU A 191 -7.98 17.66 -5.09
N ARG A 192 -9.01 16.82 -5.03
CA ARG A 192 -9.07 15.66 -4.13
C ARG A 192 -8.79 14.40 -4.94
N TYR A 193 -7.97 13.53 -4.38
CA TYR A 193 -7.65 12.19 -4.87
C TYR A 193 -7.78 11.25 -3.67
N SER A 194 -8.31 10.04 -3.84
CA SER A 194 -8.16 8.98 -2.84
C SER A 194 -6.93 8.15 -3.21
N VAL A 195 -6.20 7.72 -2.18
CA VAL A 195 -5.10 6.78 -2.29
C VAL A 195 -5.66 5.40 -2.03
N ILE A 196 -5.71 4.57 -3.07
CA ILE A 196 -6.08 3.16 -2.93
C ILE A 196 -4.85 2.44 -2.39
N LEU A 197 -4.86 2.19 -1.09
CA LEU A 197 -3.92 1.30 -0.43
C LEU A 197 -4.76 0.38 0.45
N GLY A 198 -4.50 -0.93 0.36
CA GLY A 198 -4.67 -1.94 1.42
C GLY A 198 -6.02 -2.16 2.12
N SER A 199 -7.12 -1.58 1.63
CA SER A 199 -8.46 -1.69 2.20
C SER A 199 -9.36 -2.60 1.35
N ASN A 200 -10.58 -2.95 1.81
CA ASN A 200 -11.57 -3.60 0.94
C ASN A 200 -12.19 -2.56 -0.01
N ASP A 201 -11.65 -2.47 -1.21
CA ASP A 201 -11.93 -1.40 -2.15
C ASP A 201 -13.01 -1.78 -3.17
N HIS A 202 -13.73 -0.78 -3.69
CA HIS A 202 -14.71 -0.97 -4.77
C HIS A 202 -14.31 -0.09 -5.96
N LEU A 203 -13.70 -0.71 -6.96
CA LEU A 203 -13.07 -0.07 -8.11
C LEU A 203 -13.94 -0.22 -9.36
N GLN A 204 -14.08 0.86 -10.14
CA GLN A 204 -14.88 0.89 -11.37
C GLN A 204 -14.07 1.54 -12.50
N GLY A 205 -13.86 0.81 -13.61
CA GLY A 205 -13.16 1.31 -14.82
C GLY A 205 -14.04 2.26 -15.62
N GLY A 206 -15.21 1.78 -16.02
CA GLY A 206 -16.24 2.58 -16.66
C GLY A 206 -16.32 2.31 -18.16
N ALA A 207 -15.96 3.26 -19.00
CA ALA A 207 -15.98 3.04 -20.44
C ALA A 207 -14.59 3.31 -21.02
N GLY A 208 -14.12 2.45 -21.90
CA GLY A 208 -12.75 2.43 -22.39
C GLY A 208 -11.96 1.28 -21.78
N ASN A 209 -10.69 1.18 -22.17
CA ASN A 209 -9.79 0.16 -21.65
C ASN A 209 -9.10 0.68 -20.40
N ASP A 210 -9.34 0.04 -19.27
CA ASP A 210 -8.91 0.45 -17.95
C ASP A 210 -7.90 -0.53 -17.33
N THR A 211 -7.20 -0.06 -16.29
CA THR A 211 -6.33 -0.90 -15.48
C THR A 211 -6.63 -0.63 -14.02
N LEU A 212 -7.15 -1.64 -13.33
CA LEU A 212 -7.55 -1.57 -11.93
C LEU A 212 -6.64 -2.48 -11.11
N SER A 213 -6.21 -1.99 -9.94
CA SER A 213 -5.41 -2.72 -8.95
C SER A 213 -6.10 -2.60 -7.60
N GLY A 214 -6.46 -3.72 -6.98
CA GLY A 214 -7.10 -3.79 -5.66
C GLY A 214 -6.13 -3.48 -4.52
N GLY A 215 -4.91 -4.01 -4.60
CA GLY A 215 -3.89 -3.78 -3.59
C GLY A 215 -3.90 -4.84 -2.50
N LYS A 216 -4.06 -4.46 -1.23
CA LYS A 216 -4.36 -5.46 -0.19
C LYS A 216 -5.84 -5.32 0.12
N GLY A 217 -6.50 -6.38 0.58
CA GLY A 217 -7.89 -6.29 0.99
C GLY A 217 -8.74 -7.36 0.33
N SER A 218 -10.04 -7.29 0.52
CA SER A 218 -11.01 -8.09 -0.20
C SER A 218 -11.80 -7.15 -1.09
N ASP A 219 -11.35 -7.04 -2.33
CA ASP A 219 -11.71 -5.97 -3.25
C ASP A 219 -12.80 -6.36 -4.23
N GLY A 220 -13.54 -5.38 -4.71
CA GLY A 220 -14.50 -5.50 -5.80
C GLY A 220 -14.03 -4.68 -7.00
N LEU A 221 -13.53 -5.33 -8.05
CA LEU A 221 -13.06 -4.68 -9.27
C LEU A 221 -14.06 -4.91 -10.41
N TYR A 222 -14.48 -3.82 -11.06
CA TYR A 222 -15.48 -3.84 -12.14
C TYR A 222 -14.93 -3.08 -13.35
N GLY A 223 -14.58 -3.80 -14.43
CA GLY A 223 -14.04 -3.21 -15.66
C GLY A 223 -15.05 -2.32 -16.38
N HIS A 224 -16.27 -2.84 -16.50
CA HIS A 224 -17.42 -2.25 -17.20
C HIS A 224 -17.37 -2.41 -18.71
N GLY A 225 -16.75 -1.52 -19.48
CA GLY A 225 -16.84 -1.62 -20.93
C GLY A 225 -15.56 -1.22 -21.63
N GLY A 226 -14.97 -2.15 -22.36
CA GLY A 226 -13.65 -2.02 -22.96
C GLY A 226 -12.80 -3.23 -22.58
N ASN A 227 -11.56 -3.26 -23.05
CA ASN A 227 -10.66 -4.38 -22.74
C ASN A 227 -9.81 -3.99 -21.54
N ASP A 228 -10.13 -4.55 -20.39
CA ASP A 228 -9.63 -4.13 -19.09
C ASP A 228 -8.56 -5.07 -18.52
N SER A 229 -7.73 -4.52 -17.64
CA SER A 229 -6.75 -5.27 -16.86
C SER A 229 -7.08 -5.15 -15.38
N LEU A 230 -7.60 -6.23 -14.80
CA LEU A 230 -8.02 -6.28 -13.39
C LEU A 230 -7.04 -7.11 -12.56
N LEU A 231 -6.42 -6.48 -11.57
CA LEU A 231 -5.45 -7.07 -10.66
C LEU A 231 -5.99 -6.99 -9.22
N GLY A 232 -6.40 -8.10 -8.61
CA GLY A 232 -6.85 -8.13 -7.21
C GLY A 232 -5.71 -7.96 -6.21
N ASP A 233 -4.50 -8.37 -6.61
CA ASP A 233 -3.26 -8.30 -5.84
C ASP A 233 -3.22 -9.19 -4.58
N SER A 234 -3.78 -8.80 -3.44
CA SER A 234 -3.68 -9.60 -2.21
C SER A 234 -4.95 -9.54 -1.35
N GLY A 235 -5.59 -10.70 -1.20
CA GLY A 235 -6.65 -10.99 -0.27
C GLY A 235 -7.73 -11.79 -0.97
N ASN A 236 -9.02 -11.56 -0.70
CA ASN A 236 -10.08 -12.39 -1.30
C ASN A 236 -10.98 -11.51 -2.16
N ASP A 237 -10.63 -11.41 -3.42
CA ASP A 237 -11.15 -10.39 -4.31
C ASP A 237 -12.30 -10.92 -5.17
N THR A 238 -13.07 -10.00 -5.71
CA THR A 238 -14.11 -10.24 -6.70
C THR A 238 -13.84 -9.35 -7.90
N LEU A 239 -13.39 -9.96 -9.00
CA LEU A 239 -13.09 -9.27 -10.25
C LEU A 239 -14.17 -9.57 -11.28
N LYS A 240 -14.67 -8.54 -11.96
CA LYS A 240 -15.64 -8.64 -13.05
C LYS A 240 -15.16 -7.83 -14.25
N GLY A 241 -14.81 -8.50 -15.34
CA GLY A 241 -14.44 -7.87 -16.61
C GLY A 241 -15.57 -7.04 -17.19
N GLN A 242 -16.71 -7.70 -17.43
CA GLN A 242 -17.94 -7.15 -18.02
C GLN A 242 -17.88 -7.15 -19.55
N ASP A 243 -18.00 -6.01 -20.23
CA ASP A 243 -18.03 -5.99 -21.71
C ASP A 243 -16.61 -5.80 -22.26
N GLY A 244 -16.07 -6.73 -23.04
CA GLY A 244 -14.77 -6.61 -23.71
C GLY A 244 -13.85 -7.79 -23.46
N ASP A 245 -12.67 -7.78 -24.08
CA ASP A 245 -11.70 -8.86 -23.87
C ASP A 245 -10.79 -8.52 -22.68
N ASP A 246 -11.04 -9.13 -21.53
CA ASP A 246 -10.46 -8.71 -20.25
C ASP A 246 -9.31 -9.62 -19.77
N LEU A 247 -8.38 -9.05 -19.02
CA LEU A 247 -7.32 -9.77 -18.31
C LEU A 247 -7.59 -9.73 -16.81
N LEU A 248 -7.85 -10.88 -16.20
CA LEU A 248 -8.17 -11.00 -14.78
C LEU A 248 -7.10 -11.79 -14.03
N SER A 249 -6.50 -11.18 -13.02
CA SER A 249 -5.59 -11.83 -12.07
C SER A 249 -6.05 -11.54 -10.65
N GLY A 250 -6.54 -12.56 -9.95
CA GLY A 250 -6.95 -12.44 -8.54
C GLY A 250 -5.77 -12.07 -7.65
N GLY A 251 -4.59 -12.63 -7.93
CA GLY A 251 -3.41 -12.39 -7.11
C GLY A 251 -3.35 -13.38 -5.97
N LYS A 252 -2.97 -12.95 -4.77
CA LYS A 252 -2.85 -13.83 -3.60
C LYS A 252 -4.16 -13.95 -2.85
N GLY A 253 -4.73 -15.14 -2.78
CA GLY A 253 -5.76 -15.53 -1.82
C GLY A 253 -6.82 -16.43 -2.42
N HIS A 254 -8.09 -16.15 -2.15
CA HIS A 254 -9.21 -16.94 -2.64
C HIS A 254 -10.19 -16.06 -3.41
N ASP A 255 -9.90 -15.89 -4.69
CA ASP A 255 -10.57 -14.89 -5.51
C ASP A 255 -11.75 -15.47 -6.27
N ARG A 256 -12.70 -14.60 -6.61
CA ARG A 256 -13.80 -14.88 -7.54
C ARG A 256 -13.61 -14.06 -8.79
N LEU A 257 -13.44 -14.75 -9.92
CA LEU A 257 -13.19 -14.13 -11.21
C LEU A 257 -14.39 -14.38 -12.13
N TYR A 258 -14.88 -13.29 -12.74
CA TYR A 258 -15.93 -13.29 -13.74
C TYR A 258 -15.44 -12.55 -14.98
N GLY A 259 -15.28 -13.26 -16.10
CA GLY A 259 -14.91 -12.62 -17.37
C GLY A 259 -16.08 -11.82 -17.93
N ASN A 260 -17.26 -12.44 -17.94
CA ASN A 260 -18.51 -11.97 -18.53
C ASN A 260 -18.53 -12.00 -20.07
N GLU A 261 -18.70 -10.86 -20.74
CA GLU A 261 -18.87 -10.81 -22.20
C GLU A 261 -17.56 -10.49 -22.90
N GLY A 262 -16.95 -11.47 -23.57
CA GLY A 262 -15.76 -11.23 -24.37
C GLY A 262 -14.92 -12.49 -24.51
N SER A 263 -13.68 -12.31 -24.96
CA SER A 263 -12.64 -13.34 -24.92
C SER A 263 -11.68 -13.04 -23.77
N ASP A 264 -11.95 -13.65 -22.62
CA ASP A 264 -11.29 -13.26 -21.38
C ASP A 264 -10.07 -14.13 -21.07
N THR A 265 -9.08 -13.56 -20.39
CA THR A 265 -7.87 -14.27 -19.96
C THR A 265 -7.76 -14.26 -18.45
N PHE A 266 -7.78 -15.45 -17.84
CA PHE A 266 -7.63 -15.65 -16.40
C PHE A 266 -6.19 -16.07 -16.08
N VAL A 267 -5.49 -15.29 -15.27
CA VAL A 267 -4.08 -15.55 -14.92
C VAL A 267 -4.00 -16.40 -13.66
N LEU A 268 -3.39 -17.60 -13.78
CA LEU A 268 -3.15 -18.51 -12.66
C LEU A 268 -1.66 -18.77 -12.48
N ALA A 269 -1.16 -18.71 -11.26
CA ALA A 269 0.22 -19.09 -10.96
C ALA A 269 0.33 -19.83 -9.62
N GLN A 270 1.43 -20.56 -9.45
CA GLN A 270 1.71 -21.26 -8.20
C GLN A 270 1.95 -20.28 -7.04
N GLY A 271 1.41 -20.57 -5.86
CA GLY A 271 1.57 -19.75 -4.66
C GLY A 271 0.69 -18.49 -4.61
N MET A 272 -0.23 -18.34 -5.55
CA MET A 272 -1.26 -17.29 -5.58
C MET A 272 -2.52 -17.70 -4.80
N GLY A 273 -2.66 -18.96 -4.42
CA GLY A 273 -3.85 -19.42 -3.69
C GLY A 273 -4.81 -20.13 -4.62
N LYS A 274 -6.09 -20.16 -4.24
CA LYS A 274 -7.08 -20.99 -4.92
C LYS A 274 -8.27 -20.15 -5.32
N ASP A 275 -8.38 -19.93 -6.62
CA ASP A 275 -9.40 -19.07 -7.21
C ASP A 275 -10.64 -19.87 -7.62
N THR A 276 -11.73 -19.15 -7.83
CA THR A 276 -12.95 -19.64 -8.46
C THR A 276 -13.23 -18.82 -9.70
N ILE A 277 -13.24 -19.47 -10.84
CA ILE A 277 -13.66 -18.87 -12.11
C ILE A 277 -15.07 -19.38 -12.40
N ASP A 278 -16.05 -18.48 -12.36
CA ASP A 278 -17.47 -18.86 -12.30
C ASP A 278 -18.16 -18.94 -13.67
N ASP A 279 -17.66 -18.23 -14.68
CA ASP A 279 -18.30 -18.10 -16.00
C ASP A 279 -17.37 -18.39 -17.19
N PHE A 280 -16.29 -19.13 -16.97
CA PHE A 280 -15.35 -19.54 -18.02
C PHE A 280 -16.09 -20.17 -19.22
N SER A 281 -15.81 -19.66 -20.41
CA SER A 281 -16.41 -20.08 -21.68
C SER A 281 -15.39 -20.82 -22.54
N ASP A 282 -15.45 -22.15 -22.52
CA ASP A 282 -14.62 -23.06 -23.34
C ASP A 282 -14.66 -22.67 -24.84
N GLY A 283 -13.47 -22.51 -25.43
CA GLY A 283 -13.26 -22.09 -26.82
C GLY A 283 -13.34 -20.58 -27.06
N THR A 284 -13.63 -19.78 -26.04
CA THR A 284 -13.64 -18.31 -26.10
C THR A 284 -12.66 -17.70 -25.09
N ASP A 285 -12.66 -18.21 -23.86
CA ASP A 285 -11.78 -17.75 -22.79
C ASP A 285 -10.50 -18.55 -22.72
N PHE A 286 -9.50 -17.97 -22.07
CA PHE A 286 -8.17 -18.54 -21.92
C PHE A 286 -7.70 -18.50 -20.47
N ILE A 287 -6.84 -19.45 -20.12
CA ILE A 287 -6.13 -19.51 -18.86
C ILE A 287 -4.65 -19.26 -19.15
N GLN A 288 -4.14 -18.12 -18.68
CA GLN A 288 -2.73 -17.83 -18.79
C GLN A 288 -1.97 -18.38 -17.58
N LEU A 289 -0.93 -19.18 -17.82
CA LEU A 289 -0.13 -19.79 -16.75
C LEU A 289 1.11 -18.94 -16.41
N GLY A 290 1.19 -18.51 -15.15
CA GLY A 290 2.34 -17.81 -14.59
C GLY A 290 3.35 -18.73 -13.88
N GLY A 291 4.47 -18.15 -13.43
CA GLY A 291 5.45 -18.88 -12.60
C GLY A 291 6.25 -19.95 -13.34
N GLY A 292 6.23 -19.95 -14.67
CA GLY A 292 6.91 -20.95 -15.50
C GLY A 292 6.17 -22.28 -15.62
N LEU A 293 4.91 -22.34 -15.18
CA LEU A 293 4.03 -23.49 -15.41
C LEU A 293 3.68 -23.62 -16.89
N SER A 294 3.48 -24.85 -17.32
CA SER A 294 2.91 -25.21 -18.62
C SER A 294 1.73 -26.16 -18.43
N PHE A 295 0.93 -26.37 -19.47
CA PHE A 295 -0.18 -27.34 -19.42
C PHE A 295 0.30 -28.75 -19.00
N ALA A 296 1.53 -29.13 -19.35
CA ALA A 296 2.08 -30.44 -18.99
C ALA A 296 2.36 -30.60 -17.49
N ASP A 297 2.42 -29.50 -16.74
CA ASP A 297 2.62 -29.50 -15.29
C ASP A 297 1.31 -29.61 -14.51
N LEU A 298 0.17 -29.62 -15.21
CA LEU A 298 -1.17 -29.59 -14.61
C LEU A 298 -1.82 -30.97 -14.54
N GLU A 299 -2.60 -31.17 -13.47
CA GLU A 299 -3.61 -32.21 -13.35
C GLU A 299 -5.00 -31.54 -13.45
N ILE A 300 -5.72 -31.83 -14.53
CA ILE A 300 -7.11 -31.41 -14.71
C ILE A 300 -8.03 -32.47 -14.09
N ALA A 301 -8.73 -32.09 -13.02
CA ALA A 301 -9.53 -33.00 -12.20
C ALA A 301 -11.01 -32.59 -12.14
N PRO A 302 -11.85 -33.07 -13.08
CA PRO A 302 -13.29 -32.86 -13.04
C PRO A 302 -13.94 -33.55 -11.83
N GLN A 303 -14.83 -32.84 -11.12
CA GLN A 303 -15.56 -33.37 -9.97
C GLN A 303 -16.98 -32.78 -9.87
N ARG A 304 -18.00 -33.64 -10.01
CA ARG A 304 -19.42 -33.29 -9.96
C ARG A 304 -19.82 -32.18 -10.94
N ASN A 305 -19.73 -30.91 -10.52
CA ASN A 305 -20.14 -29.72 -11.27
C ASN A 305 -19.05 -28.67 -11.36
N SER A 306 -17.80 -29.06 -11.10
CA SER A 306 -16.65 -28.17 -11.21
C SER A 306 -15.44 -28.94 -11.71
N THR A 307 -14.49 -28.24 -12.30
CA THR A 307 -13.17 -28.79 -12.64
C THR A 307 -12.10 -28.11 -11.81
N PHE A 308 -11.24 -28.91 -11.18
CA PHE A 308 -10.09 -28.41 -10.43
C PHE A 308 -8.87 -28.41 -11.33
N ILE A 309 -8.17 -27.29 -11.39
CA ILE A 309 -6.86 -27.17 -12.02
C ILE A 309 -5.82 -27.27 -10.92
N LYS A 310 -4.98 -28.30 -10.98
CA LYS A 310 -3.96 -28.56 -9.96
C LYS A 310 -2.57 -28.60 -10.56
N VAL A 311 -1.57 -28.25 -9.77
CA VAL A 311 -0.16 -28.53 -10.11
C VAL A 311 0.14 -29.99 -9.77
N ALA A 312 0.49 -30.79 -10.76
CA ALA A 312 0.67 -32.24 -10.60
C ALA A 312 1.78 -32.61 -9.60
N ALA A 313 2.84 -31.80 -9.54
CA ALA A 313 3.98 -32.07 -8.67
C ALA A 313 3.71 -31.80 -7.18
N SER A 314 2.95 -30.75 -6.85
CA SER A 314 2.68 -30.33 -5.47
C SER A 314 1.29 -30.76 -4.97
N GLY A 315 0.34 -31.01 -5.88
CA GLY A 315 -1.08 -31.19 -5.58
C GLY A 315 -1.81 -29.89 -5.23
N GLU A 316 -1.15 -28.74 -5.35
CA GLU A 316 -1.74 -27.42 -5.14
C GLU A 316 -2.89 -27.19 -6.12
N VAL A 317 -4.00 -26.64 -5.63
CA VAL A 317 -5.15 -26.28 -6.46
C VAL A 317 -5.03 -24.81 -6.83
N LEU A 318 -4.85 -24.51 -8.12
CA LEU A 318 -4.74 -23.15 -8.62
C LEU A 318 -6.13 -22.50 -8.76
N ALA A 319 -7.07 -23.23 -9.37
CA ALA A 319 -8.42 -22.72 -9.58
C ALA A 319 -9.47 -23.83 -9.59
N THR A 320 -10.70 -23.42 -9.34
CA THR A 320 -11.91 -24.22 -9.54
C THR A 320 -12.78 -23.53 -10.60
N LEU A 321 -13.09 -24.23 -11.68
CA LEU A 321 -14.00 -23.73 -12.72
C LEU A 321 -15.39 -24.32 -12.50
N SER A 322 -16.41 -23.46 -12.46
CA SER A 322 -17.81 -23.86 -12.28
C SER A 322 -18.43 -24.32 -13.61
N GLY A 323 -19.00 -25.53 -13.66
CA GLY A 323 -19.77 -26.01 -14.82
C GLY A 323 -18.96 -26.47 -16.04
N ILE A 324 -17.63 -26.44 -15.98
CA ILE A 324 -16.72 -26.83 -17.08
C ILE A 324 -16.17 -28.24 -16.86
N TYR A 325 -16.07 -29.02 -17.93
CA TYR A 325 -15.65 -30.43 -17.89
C TYR A 325 -14.59 -30.83 -18.92
N ASN A 326 -14.33 -29.99 -19.93
CA ASN A 326 -13.51 -30.33 -21.09
C ASN A 326 -12.34 -29.37 -21.29
N LEU A 327 -11.59 -29.06 -20.23
CA LEU A 327 -10.37 -28.26 -20.40
C LEU A 327 -9.29 -29.06 -21.12
N ASP A 328 -8.72 -28.49 -22.17
CA ASP A 328 -7.62 -29.06 -22.92
C ASP A 328 -6.50 -28.04 -23.19
N ALA A 329 -5.40 -28.48 -23.81
CA ALA A 329 -4.20 -27.64 -23.96
C ALA A 329 -4.45 -26.29 -24.67
N PRO A 330 -5.30 -26.21 -25.72
CA PRO A 330 -5.73 -24.94 -26.33
C PRO A 330 -6.31 -23.89 -25.38
N ASP A 331 -6.94 -24.28 -24.28
CA ASP A 331 -7.49 -23.33 -23.30
C ASP A 331 -6.39 -22.61 -22.50
N PHE A 332 -5.14 -23.09 -22.58
CA PHE A 332 -4.02 -22.57 -21.82
C PHE A 332 -3.02 -21.83 -22.72
N VAL A 333 -2.69 -20.61 -22.33
CA VAL A 333 -1.77 -19.70 -23.06
C VAL A 333 -0.53 -19.34 -22.24
#